data_AF-A0A950QKC9-F1
#
_entry.id   AF-A0A950QKC9-F1
#
_cell.length_a   1.000
_cell.length_b   1.000
_cell.length_c   1.000
_cell.angle_alpha   90.00
_cell.angle_beta   90.00
_cell.angle_gamma   90.00
#
_symmetry.space_group_name_H-M   'P 1'
#
loop_
_entity.id
_entity.type
_entity.pdbx_description
1 polymer ?
#
loop_
_entity_poly.entity_id
_entity_poly.type
_entity_poly.pdbx_seq_one_letter_code
_entity_poly.pdbx_strand_id
1 'polypeptide(L)'
;DVHRTFYLLSRQIGLRGPTASRGPRLHDFRHRFAVQTLLNRYHGGLEIEPRLPTLSTYLGHVHVADTYWYLSAIPELMGHALDRLEKHWEDAR
;
A
#
# COMPACT_ATOMS: atom_id res chain seq x y z
N ASP A 1 10.31 1.71 24.00
CA ASP A 1 10.28 1.88 22.53
C ASP A 1 9.35 0.83 21.91
N VAL A 2 8.36 1.27 21.13
CA VAL A 2 7.34 0.43 20.46
C VAL A 2 7.99 -0.52 19.46
N HIS A 3 9.03 -0.09 18.73
CA HIS A 3 9.69 -0.93 17.74
C HIS A 3 10.37 -2.15 18.38
N ARG A 4 11.05 -1.95 19.51
CA ARG A 4 11.66 -3.03 20.29
C ARG A 4 10.62 -4.00 20.82
N THR A 5 9.49 -3.48 21.31
CA THR A 5 8.39 -4.30 21.82
C THR A 5 7.79 -5.17 20.71
N PHE A 6 7.50 -4.57 19.55
CA PHE A 6 7.02 -5.30 18.38
C PHE A 6 8.01 -6.37 17.91
N TYR A 7 9.31 -6.05 17.89
CA TYR A 7 10.36 -7.00 17.55
C TYR A 7 10.33 -8.23 18.46
N LEU A 8 10.28 -8.02 19.79
CA LEU A 8 10.25 -9.11 20.77
C LEU A 8 8.98 -9.96 20.63
N LEU A 9 7.81 -9.31 20.53
CA LEU A 9 6.54 -10.01 20.35
C LEU A 9 6.53 -10.84 19.05
N SER A 10 7.00 -10.26 17.93
CA SER A 10 7.08 -10.96 16.64
C SER A 10 7.91 -12.24 16.73
N ARG A 11 8.97 -12.25 17.56
CA ARG A 11 9.79 -13.44 17.80
C ARG A 11 9.10 -14.43 18.72
N GLN A 12 8.46 -13.94 19.78
CA GLN A 12 7.74 -14.78 20.74
C GLN A 12 6.60 -15.57 20.10
N ILE A 13 5.87 -14.97 19.15
CA ILE A 13 4.75 -15.62 18.45
C ILE A 13 5.18 -16.39 17.18
N GLY A 14 6.48 -16.51 16.91
CA GLY A 14 7.02 -17.30 15.80
C GLY A 14 7.02 -16.63 14.42
N LEU A 15 6.52 -15.39 14.29
CA LEU A 15 6.59 -14.65 13.02
C LEU A 15 8.01 -14.23 12.64
N ARG A 16 8.93 -14.14 13.62
CA ARG A 16 10.35 -13.84 13.42
C ARG A 16 11.20 -14.94 14.04
N GLY A 17 12.05 -15.56 13.24
CA GLY A 17 12.94 -16.62 13.70
C GLY A 17 13.90 -16.19 14.84
N PRO A 18 14.38 -17.13 15.68
CA PRO A 18 15.27 -16.85 16.81
C PRO A 18 16.62 -16.20 16.42
N THR A 19 17.09 -16.47 15.21
CA THR A 19 18.34 -15.91 14.65
C THR A 19 18.07 -14.90 13.53
N ALA A 20 16.80 -14.70 13.16
CA ALA A 20 16.44 -13.84 12.04
C ALA A 20 16.62 -12.36 12.40
N SER A 21 17.53 -11.69 11.68
CA SER A 21 17.72 -10.23 11.75
C SER A 21 16.62 -9.48 10.99
N ARG A 22 16.04 -10.11 9.96
CA ARG A 22 14.89 -9.61 9.19
C ARG A 22 13.60 -10.30 9.61
N GLY A 23 12.46 -9.65 9.34
CA GLY A 23 11.13 -10.13 9.72
C GLY A 23 10.14 -8.97 9.72
N PRO A 24 8.89 -9.21 10.20
CA PRO A 24 7.85 -8.20 10.20
C PRO A 24 8.29 -6.93 10.90
N ARG A 25 7.84 -5.79 10.38
CA ARG A 25 8.06 -4.45 10.90
C ARG A 25 6.71 -3.79 11.17
N LEU A 26 6.68 -2.88 12.12
CA LEU A 26 5.49 -2.09 12.40
C LEU A 26 5.02 -1.29 11.18
N HIS A 27 5.96 -0.81 10.35
CA HIS A 27 5.67 -0.12 9.10
C HIS A 27 4.94 -0.99 8.07
N ASP A 28 5.05 -2.32 8.16
CA ASP A 28 4.38 -3.21 7.22
C ASP A 28 2.84 -3.15 7.39
N PHE A 29 2.33 -2.76 8.57
CA PHE A 29 0.89 -2.49 8.76
C PHE A 29 0.44 -1.26 7.96
N ARG A 30 1.22 -0.19 8.00
CA ARG A 30 0.96 1.02 7.21
C ARG A 30 0.95 0.69 5.73
N HIS A 31 1.95 -0.07 5.28
CA HIS A 31 2.04 -0.50 3.89
C HIS A 31 0.79 -1.30 3.51
N ARG A 32 0.45 -2.35 4.29
CA ARG A 32 -0.74 -3.18 4.05
C ARG A 32 -2.05 -2.40 4.04
N PHE A 33 -2.23 -1.45 4.96
CA PHE A 33 -3.41 -0.60 4.98
C PHE A 33 -3.56 0.22 3.69
N ALA A 34 -2.47 0.84 3.22
CA ALA A 34 -2.47 1.60 1.97
C ALA A 34 -2.83 0.70 0.77
N VAL A 35 -2.17 -0.46 0.66
CA VAL A 35 -2.45 -1.45 -0.40
C VAL A 35 -3.92 -1.86 -0.40
N GLN A 36 -4.43 -2.33 0.73
CA GLN A 36 -5.80 -2.85 0.83
C GLN A 36 -6.83 -1.75 0.57
N THR A 37 -6.58 -0.52 1.01
CA THR A 37 -7.46 0.61 0.73
C THR A 37 -7.55 0.89 -0.76
N LEU A 38 -6.42 0.84 -1.48
CA LEU A 38 -6.38 1.05 -2.92
C LEU A 38 -7.05 -0.11 -3.68
N LEU A 39 -6.74 -1.36 -3.33
CA LEU A 39 -7.36 -2.54 -3.94
C LEU A 39 -8.87 -2.56 -3.76
N ASN A 40 -9.37 -2.31 -2.54
CA ASN A 40 -10.80 -2.29 -2.25
C ASN A 40 -11.53 -1.22 -3.07
N ARG A 41 -10.87 -0.08 -3.34
CA ARG A 41 -11.44 0.98 -4.18
C ARG A 41 -11.45 0.60 -5.65
N TYR A 42 -10.36 0.01 -6.14
CA TYR A 42 -10.28 -0.52 -7.51
C TYR A 42 -11.36 -1.56 -7.76
N HIS A 43 -11.48 -2.57 -6.90
CA HIS A 43 -12.50 -3.62 -7.02
C HIS A 43 -13.93 -3.05 -6.91
N GLY A 44 -14.12 -1.93 -6.22
CA GLY A 44 -15.39 -1.22 -6.14
C GLY A 44 -15.73 -0.34 -7.35
N GLY A 45 -14.87 -0.29 -8.38
CA GLY A 45 -15.06 0.56 -9.55
C GLY A 45 -15.02 2.07 -9.25
N LEU A 46 -14.43 2.46 -8.12
CA LEU A 46 -14.35 3.86 -7.70
C LEU A 46 -13.09 4.50 -8.28
N GLU A 47 -13.22 5.70 -8.84
CA GLU A 47 -12.09 6.55 -9.22
C GLU A 47 -11.18 6.83 -8.00
N ILE A 48 -9.88 6.59 -8.17
CA ILE A 48 -8.92 6.55 -7.06
C ILE A 48 -8.20 7.88 -6.91
N GLU A 49 -7.89 8.56 -8.01
CA GLU A 49 -7.20 9.85 -8.02
C GLU A 49 -7.83 10.87 -7.07
N PRO A 50 -9.18 11.06 -7.03
CA PRO A 50 -9.80 12.05 -6.15
C PRO A 50 -9.59 11.73 -4.65
N ARG A 51 -9.28 10.47 -4.31
CA ARG A 51 -9.17 10.00 -2.93
C ARG A 51 -7.73 9.78 -2.46
N LEU A 52 -6.76 9.83 -3.37
CA LEU A 52 -5.33 9.75 -3.02
C LEU A 52 -4.90 10.85 -2.05
N PRO A 53 -5.35 12.12 -2.16
CA PRO A 53 -5.01 13.14 -1.17
C PRO A 53 -5.51 12.77 0.23
N THR A 54 -6.73 12.24 0.36
CA THR A 54 -7.27 11.78 1.65
C THR A 54 -6.45 10.64 2.23
N LEU A 55 -6.08 9.66 1.40
CA LEU A 55 -5.22 8.55 1.83
C LEU A 55 -3.83 9.06 2.24
N SER A 56 -3.27 10.02 1.49
CA SER A 56 -2.01 10.67 1.81
C SER A 56 -2.04 11.35 3.18
N THR A 57 -3.10 12.10 3.47
CA THR A 57 -3.30 12.74 4.78
C THR A 57 -3.45 11.71 5.90
N TYR A 58 -4.21 10.63 5.67
CA TYR A 58 -4.37 9.56 6.66
C TYR A 58 -3.02 8.89 6.99
N LEU A 59 -2.24 8.63 5.95
CA LEU A 59 -0.89 8.11 6.11
C LEU A 59 0.01 9.19 6.75
N GLY A 60 -0.28 10.49 6.60
CA GLY A 60 0.63 11.54 7.05
C GLY A 60 1.86 11.63 6.14
N HIS A 61 1.67 11.38 4.84
CA HIS A 61 2.68 11.72 3.85
C HIS A 61 2.69 13.23 3.62
N VAL A 62 3.89 13.80 3.54
CA VAL A 62 4.09 15.22 3.23
C VAL A 62 3.72 15.50 1.77
N HIS A 63 4.01 14.54 0.88
CA HIS A 63 3.69 14.65 -0.53
C HIS A 63 2.76 13.52 -0.98
N VAL A 64 1.74 13.85 -1.76
CA VAL A 64 0.84 12.84 -2.34
C VAL A 64 1.60 11.86 -3.24
N ALA A 65 2.75 12.29 -3.80
CA ALA A 65 3.68 11.43 -4.55
C ALA A 65 4.11 10.17 -3.78
N ASP A 66 4.29 10.26 -2.46
CA ASP A 66 4.63 9.11 -1.60
C ASP A 66 3.49 8.08 -1.56
N THR A 67 2.26 8.53 -1.79
CA THR A 67 1.06 7.69 -1.90
C THR A 67 0.92 7.11 -3.32
N TYR A 68 1.28 7.87 -4.36
CA TYR A 68 1.31 7.37 -5.73
C TYR A 68 2.26 6.18 -5.92
N TRP A 69 3.35 6.12 -5.14
CA TRP A 69 4.28 4.99 -5.16
C TRP A 69 3.60 3.62 -4.99
N TYR A 70 2.49 3.55 -4.23
CA TYR A 70 1.75 2.31 -4.05
C TYR A 70 1.07 1.80 -5.33
N LEU A 71 0.67 2.70 -6.24
CA LEU A 71 0.05 2.31 -7.50
C LEU A 71 1.04 1.62 -8.44
N SER A 72 2.31 2.04 -8.42
CA SER A 72 3.35 1.48 -9.29
C SER A 72 4.13 0.33 -8.66
N ALA A 73 4.20 0.24 -7.33
CA ALA A 73 4.96 -0.79 -6.63
C ALA A 73 4.22 -2.13 -6.49
N ILE A 74 2.93 -2.19 -6.82
CA ILE A 74 2.07 -3.35 -6.55
C ILE A 74 1.55 -3.90 -7.88
N PRO A 75 1.98 -5.10 -8.30
CA PRO A 75 1.65 -5.66 -9.62
C PRO A 75 0.14 -5.68 -9.92
N GLU A 76 -0.67 -6.00 -8.91
CA GLU A 76 -2.14 -6.02 -9.02
C GLU A 76 -2.70 -4.62 -9.32
N LEU A 77 -2.16 -3.57 -8.68
CA LEU A 77 -2.56 -2.19 -8.95
C LEU A 77 -2.01 -1.68 -10.29
N MET A 78 -0.82 -2.15 -10.70
CA MET A 78 -0.24 -1.83 -12.01
C MET A 78 -1.09 -2.39 -13.16
N GLY A 79 -1.58 -3.64 -13.02
CA GLY A 79 -2.51 -4.22 -13.98
C GLY A 79 -3.75 -3.35 -14.18
N HIS A 80 -4.36 -2.91 -13.08
CA HIS A 80 -5.51 -2.01 -13.16
C HIS A 80 -5.19 -0.62 -13.72
N ALA A 81 -4.00 -0.10 -13.49
CA ALA A 81 -3.56 1.16 -14.10
C ALA A 81 -3.40 1.02 -15.62
N LEU A 82 -2.90 -0.13 -16.10
CA LEU A 82 -2.81 -0.46 -17.52
C LEU A 82 -4.19 -0.60 -18.18
N ASP A 83 -5.12 -1.31 -17.54
CA ASP A 83 -6.50 -1.47 -18.04
C ASP A 83 -7.19 -0.10 -18.24
N ARG A 84 -7.00 0.82 -17.30
CA ARG A 84 -7.53 2.18 -17.40
C ARG A 84 -6.86 2.99 -18.51
N LEU A 85 -5.55 2.83 -18.68
CA LEU A 85 -4.83 3.45 -19.77
C LEU A 85 -5.44 2.96 -21.09
N GLU A 86 -5.48 1.64 -21.33
CA GLU A 86 -6.04 1.05 -22.56
C GLU A 86 -7.43 1.61 -22.90
N LYS A 87 -8.35 1.63 -21.92
CA LYS A 87 -9.68 2.22 -22.09
C LYS A 87 -9.65 3.69 -22.52
N HIS A 88 -8.80 4.52 -21.90
CA HIS A 88 -8.68 5.93 -22.29
C HIS A 88 -8.16 6.10 -23.72
N TRP A 89 -7.28 5.21 -24.20
CA TRP A 89 -6.77 5.26 -25.58
C TRP A 89 -7.79 4.76 -26.59
N GLU A 90 -8.66 3.83 -26.22
CA GLU A 90 -9.81 3.39 -27.04
C GLU A 90 -10.87 4.50 -27.16
N ASP A 91 -11.21 5.16 -26.05
CA ASP A 91 -12.20 6.26 -26.01
C ASP A 91 -11.72 7.52 -26.76
N ALA A 92 -10.40 7.69 -26.92
CA ALA A 92 -9.79 8.83 -27.62
C ALA A 92 -9.68 8.63 -29.15
N ARG A 93 -10.14 7.49 -29.68
CA ARG A 93 -10.01 7.10 -31.08
C ARG A 93 -11.34 7.18 -31.82
#